data_AF-A0A918IHN3-F1
#
_entry.id   AF-A0A918IHN3-F1
#
_cell.length_a   1.000
_cell.length_b   1.000
_cell.length_c   1.000
_cell.angle_alpha   90.00
_cell.angle_beta   90.00
_cell.angle_gamma   90.00
#
_symmetry.space_group_name_H-M   'P 1'
#
loop_
_entity.id
_entity.type
_entity.pdbx_description
1 polymer ?
#
loop_
_entity_poly.entity_id
_entity_poly.type
_entity_poly.pdbx_seq_one_letter_code
_entity_poly.pdbx_strand_id
1 'polypeptide(L)'
;MDKCDAQFGAQRHRVAGEWPSASRAGELCTAVHRQEAVMAQARWRVPSSCAADESLSGMRQSCPEEHFEIAVVALLLQNTTIARTTQMTSNLLTHHGQLVNFGSITLRAWFTPAELAHVSAETLRQQDRLGYRAKTLPHFADLLRDHSAEELQATDELVETFQ
;
A
#
# COMPACT_ATOMS: atom_id res chain seq x y z
N MET A 1 26.60 -21.60 -7.40
CA MET A 1 25.88 -22.06 -8.61
C MET A 1 24.99 -23.19 -8.13
N ASP A 2 23.87 -22.82 -7.52
CA ASP A 2 23.02 -23.71 -6.73
C ASP A 2 21.58 -23.64 -7.22
N LYS A 3 21.16 -24.72 -7.88
CA LYS A 3 19.86 -25.41 -7.95
C LYS A 3 18.50 -24.66 -7.89
N CYS A 4 18.42 -23.36 -7.66
CA CYS A 4 17.17 -22.58 -7.65
C CYS A 4 16.71 -22.17 -9.06
N ASP A 5 17.64 -22.01 -10.00
CA ASP A 5 17.34 -21.56 -11.37
C ASP A 5 16.61 -22.61 -12.23
N ALA A 6 16.66 -23.88 -11.83
CA ALA A 6 16.08 -24.98 -12.62
C ALA A 6 14.56 -25.09 -12.49
N GLN A 7 13.95 -24.55 -11.43
CA GLN A 7 12.49 -24.66 -11.21
C GLN A 7 11.67 -23.55 -11.87
N PHE A 8 12.28 -22.39 -12.15
CA PHE A 8 11.57 -21.27 -12.80
C PHE A 8 11.49 -21.39 -14.33
N GLY A 9 12.20 -22.34 -14.95
CA GLY A 9 12.26 -22.48 -16.40
C GLY A 9 11.02 -23.09 -17.08
N ALA A 10 10.14 -23.77 -16.34
CA ALA A 10 9.15 -24.67 -16.95
C ALA A 10 7.71 -24.13 -17.05
N GLN A 11 7.35 -23.03 -16.37
CA GLN A 11 5.96 -22.55 -16.34
C GLN A 11 5.68 -21.37 -17.27
N ARG A 12 6.37 -21.29 -18.42
CA ARG A 12 6.07 -20.33 -19.49
C ARG A 12 5.05 -20.91 -20.47
N HIS A 13 3.81 -21.11 -20.06
CA HIS A 13 2.71 -21.14 -21.02
C HIS A 13 1.38 -20.66 -20.43
N ARG A 14 0.95 -19.50 -20.98
CA ARG A 14 -0.42 -19.14 -21.33
C ARG A 14 -1.32 -18.65 -20.18
N VAL A 15 -1.15 -17.37 -19.83
CA VAL A 15 -2.29 -16.51 -19.44
C VAL A 15 -2.27 -15.29 -20.35
N ALA A 16 -3.30 -15.17 -21.17
CA ALA A 16 -3.55 -14.04 -22.05
C ALA A 16 -4.15 -12.89 -21.22
N GLY A 17 -3.28 -12.02 -20.73
CA GLY A 17 -3.57 -10.62 -20.43
C GLY A 17 -2.39 -9.85 -21.01
N GLU A 18 -2.64 -8.78 -21.76
CA GLU A 18 -1.58 -8.00 -22.39
C GLU A 18 -0.58 -7.51 -21.34
N TRP A 19 0.57 -8.18 -21.29
CA TRP A 19 1.73 -7.68 -20.59
C TRP A 19 2.18 -6.39 -21.28
N PRO A 20 2.54 -5.33 -20.53
CA PRO A 20 3.17 -4.16 -21.13
C PRO A 20 4.37 -4.63 -21.96
N SER A 21 4.52 -4.08 -23.16
CA SER A 21 5.60 -4.44 -24.08
C SER A 21 6.96 -4.44 -23.36
N ALA A 22 7.90 -5.28 -23.81
CA ALA A 22 9.23 -5.38 -23.22
C ALA A 22 9.92 -4.01 -23.03
N SER A 23 9.55 -3.01 -23.84
CA SER A 23 9.96 -1.61 -23.68
C SER A 23 9.44 -0.94 -22.40
N ARG A 24 8.15 -1.10 -22.04
CA ARG A 24 7.55 -0.50 -20.84
C ARG A 24 8.02 -1.16 -19.55
N ALA A 25 8.25 -2.47 -19.56
CA ALA A 25 8.88 -3.17 -18.44
C ALA A 25 10.34 -2.72 -18.24
N GLY A 26 11.06 -2.46 -19.34
CA GLY A 26 12.39 -1.85 -19.32
C GLY A 26 12.37 -0.42 -18.76
N GLU A 27 11.41 0.40 -19.17
CA GLU A 27 11.23 1.78 -18.69
C GLU A 27 10.97 1.86 -17.19
N LEU A 28 10.06 1.02 -16.66
CA LEU A 28 9.79 0.88 -15.23
C LEU A 28 11.04 0.43 -14.45
N CYS A 29 11.81 -0.52 -14.99
CA CYS A 29 13.05 -0.99 -14.38
C CYS A 29 14.14 0.11 -14.36
N THR A 30 14.26 0.90 -15.44
CA THR A 30 15.14 2.07 -15.45
C THR A 30 14.70 3.20 -14.54
N ALA A 31 13.39 3.37 -14.31
CA ALA A 31 12.88 4.38 -13.37
C ALA A 31 13.25 4.03 -11.93
N VAL A 32 13.07 2.76 -11.53
CA VAL A 32 13.48 2.24 -10.22
C VAL A 32 14.99 2.38 -10.02
N HIS A 33 15.81 1.98 -11.00
CA HIS A 33 17.27 2.14 -10.92
C HIS A 33 17.73 3.61 -10.91
N ARG A 34 17.01 4.52 -11.56
CA ARG A 34 17.31 5.96 -11.50
C ARG A 34 17.04 6.52 -10.11
N GLN A 35 15.98 6.05 -9.44
CA GLN A 35 15.66 6.42 -8.06
C GLN A 35 16.71 5.88 -7.07
N GLU A 36 17.14 4.63 -7.23
CA GLU A 36 18.24 4.03 -6.46
C GLU A 36 19.56 4.82 -6.64
N ALA A 37 19.86 5.27 -7.86
CA ALA A 37 21.06 6.07 -8.14
C ALA A 37 21.03 7.46 -7.51
N VAL A 38 19.86 8.12 -7.45
CA VAL A 38 19.69 9.42 -6.77
C VAL A 38 19.86 9.28 -5.26
N MET A 39 19.31 8.21 -4.67
CA MET A 39 19.49 7.89 -3.25
C MET A 39 20.95 7.50 -2.92
N ALA A 40 21.64 6.83 -3.84
CA ALA A 40 23.07 6.50 -3.71
C ALA A 40 23.98 7.74 -3.84
N GLN A 41 23.60 8.74 -4.64
CA GLN A 41 24.33 10.01 -4.76
C GLN A 41 24.10 10.94 -3.55
N ALA A 42 22.97 10.82 -2.87
CA ALA A 42 22.71 11.45 -1.58
C ALA A 42 23.44 10.71 -0.45
N ARG A 43 24.78 10.71 -0.44
CA ARG A 43 25.56 10.33 0.75
C ARG A 43 25.50 11.44 1.80
N TRP A 44 24.33 11.60 2.43
CA TRP A 44 24.23 12.28 3.71
C TRP A 44 24.99 11.40 4.73
N ARG A 45 26.26 11.73 4.99
CA ARG A 45 27.05 11.06 6.04
C ARG A 45 26.52 11.52 7.40
N VAL A 46 25.45 10.91 7.87
CA VAL A 46 25.10 10.97 9.29
C VAL A 46 25.74 9.75 9.95
N PRO A 47 26.75 9.93 10.81
CA PRO A 47 27.59 8.84 11.29
C PRO A 47 26.83 7.70 12.01
N SER A 48 25.65 7.99 12.56
CA SER A 48 24.85 7.03 13.31
C SER A 48 23.93 6.15 12.45
N SER A 49 23.64 6.50 11.20
CA SER A 49 22.77 5.70 10.31
C SER A 49 23.54 4.62 9.54
N CYS A 50 24.86 4.75 9.42
CA CYS A 50 25.72 3.77 8.75
C CYS A 50 25.98 2.48 9.57
N ALA A 51 25.52 2.44 10.83
CA ALA A 51 25.53 1.22 11.64
C ALA A 51 24.24 0.39 11.47
N ALA A 52 23.43 0.69 10.45
CA ALA A 52 22.38 -0.20 9.97
C ALA A 52 23.03 -1.48 9.44
N ASP A 53 23.06 -2.43 10.36
CA ASP A 53 23.71 -3.72 10.35
C ASP A 53 23.32 -4.60 9.15
N GLU A 54 24.12 -5.64 8.88
CA GLU A 54 23.87 -6.65 7.83
C GLU A 54 22.47 -7.29 7.99
N SER A 55 21.91 -7.25 9.20
CA SER A 55 20.54 -7.66 9.55
C SER A 55 19.43 -6.86 8.86
N LEU A 56 19.71 -5.65 8.36
CA LEU A 56 18.78 -4.82 7.59
C LEU A 56 19.01 -4.93 6.07
N SER A 57 20.00 -5.72 5.65
CA SER A 57 20.26 -6.02 4.25
C SER A 57 19.06 -6.76 3.64
N GLY A 58 18.48 -6.17 2.59
CA GLY A 58 17.31 -6.73 1.90
C GLY A 58 16.00 -5.98 2.16
N MET A 59 15.97 -5.00 3.08
CA MET A 59 14.82 -4.10 3.15
C MET A 59 14.64 -3.35 1.84
N ARG A 60 13.41 -3.32 1.34
CA ARG A 60 12.98 -2.51 0.20
C ARG A 60 11.77 -1.71 0.64
N GLN A 61 11.74 -0.44 0.26
CA GLN A 61 10.54 0.35 0.43
C GLN A 61 9.48 -0.23 -0.50
N SER A 62 8.39 -0.74 0.06
CA SER A 62 7.19 -1.03 -0.71
C SER A 62 6.59 0.28 -1.19
N CYS A 63 6.42 0.43 -2.50
CA CYS A 63 5.61 1.51 -3.07
C CYS A 63 4.16 0.99 -3.14
N PRO A 64 3.26 1.45 -2.26
CA PRO A 64 1.84 1.18 -2.47
C PRO A 64 1.42 1.91 -3.75
N GLU A 65 0.89 1.15 -4.71
CA GLU A 65 0.36 1.69 -5.96
C GLU A 65 -0.93 2.51 -5.73
N GLU A 66 -1.59 2.30 -4.59
CA GLU A 66 -2.87 2.91 -4.25
C GLU A 66 -2.76 3.76 -2.96
N HIS A 67 -3.16 5.03 -3.06
CA HIS A 67 -2.97 6.03 -2.01
C HIS A 67 -3.95 5.87 -0.84
N PHE A 68 -5.15 5.38 -1.11
CA PHE A 68 -6.15 5.14 -0.09
C PHE A 68 -5.76 3.99 0.85
N GLU A 69 -5.25 2.87 0.34
CA GLU A 69 -4.77 1.74 1.14
C GLU A 69 -3.73 2.20 2.17
N ILE A 70 -2.73 2.98 1.72
CA ILE A 70 -1.69 3.49 2.63
C ILE A 70 -2.25 4.51 3.62
N ALA A 71 -3.22 5.35 3.22
CA ALA A 71 -3.89 6.28 4.12
C ALA A 71 -4.68 5.54 5.23
N VAL A 72 -5.40 4.46 4.87
CA VAL A 72 -6.10 3.62 5.84
C VAL A 72 -5.11 2.98 6.80
N VAL A 73 -4.04 2.38 6.29
CA VAL A 73 -2.99 1.77 7.13
C VAL A 73 -2.36 2.80 8.07
N ALA A 74 -2.02 3.98 7.56
CA ALA A 74 -1.44 5.07 8.36
C ALA A 74 -2.40 5.53 9.47
N LEU A 75 -3.69 5.68 9.17
CA LEU A 75 -4.72 6.01 10.16
C LEU A 75 -4.79 4.94 11.26
N LEU A 76 -4.80 3.65 10.87
CA LEU A 76 -4.86 2.54 11.81
C LEU A 76 -3.65 2.47 12.75
N LEU A 77 -2.46 2.80 12.25
CA LEU A 77 -1.20 2.76 13.00
C LEU A 77 -1.09 3.82 14.11
N GLN A 78 -1.88 4.90 14.06
CA GLN A 78 -1.80 5.99 15.03
C GLN A 78 -2.00 5.50 16.47
N ASN A 79 -1.03 5.69 17.36
CA ASN A 79 -1.12 5.39 18.80
C ASN A 79 -1.62 3.96 19.12
N THR A 80 -1.13 2.95 18.40
CA THR A 80 -1.53 1.56 18.66
C THR A 80 -0.41 0.56 18.40
N THR A 81 -0.62 -0.69 18.84
CA THR A 81 0.33 -1.78 18.62
C THR A 81 0.10 -2.45 17.27
N ILE A 82 1.14 -3.06 16.71
CA ILE A 82 1.03 -3.82 15.45
C ILE A 82 -0.03 -4.92 15.54
N ALA A 83 -0.13 -5.62 16.68
CA ALA A 83 -1.15 -6.64 16.88
C ALA A 83 -2.57 -6.06 16.74
N ARG A 84 -2.78 -4.85 17.24
CA ARG A 84 -4.07 -4.17 17.15
C ARG A 84 -4.36 -3.68 15.72
N THR A 85 -3.35 -3.17 15.00
CA THR A 85 -3.54 -2.81 13.58
C THR A 85 -3.89 -4.01 12.73
N THR A 86 -3.16 -5.13 12.89
CA THR A 86 -3.45 -6.36 12.15
C THR A 86 -4.88 -6.84 12.39
N GLN A 87 -5.37 -6.75 13.63
CA GLN A 87 -6.77 -7.08 13.93
C GLN A 87 -7.76 -6.16 13.22
N MET A 88 -7.53 -4.84 13.25
CA MET A 88 -8.41 -3.87 12.61
C MET A 88 -8.43 -4.06 11.09
N THR A 89 -7.24 -4.23 10.47
CA THR A 89 -7.12 -4.51 9.03
C THR A 89 -7.82 -5.81 8.66
N SER A 90 -7.65 -6.88 9.46
CA SER A 90 -8.32 -8.17 9.21
C SER A 90 -9.85 -8.06 9.27
N ASN A 91 -10.39 -7.30 10.24
CA ASN A 91 -11.82 -7.07 10.33
C ASN A 91 -12.34 -6.29 9.12
N LEU A 92 -11.64 -5.21 8.75
CA LEU A 92 -12.02 -4.39 7.60
C LEU A 92 -12.06 -5.20 6.31
N LEU A 93 -11.03 -6.02 6.05
CA LEU A 93 -11.00 -6.90 4.89
C LEU A 93 -12.12 -7.96 4.96
N THR A 94 -12.42 -8.49 6.15
CA THR A 94 -13.46 -9.50 6.33
C THR A 94 -14.85 -8.96 6.01
N HIS A 95 -15.17 -7.75 6.44
CA HIS A 95 -16.50 -7.16 6.27
C HIS A 95 -16.67 -6.39 4.96
N HIS A 96 -15.62 -5.70 4.50
CA HIS A 96 -15.69 -4.79 3.35
C HIS A 96 -14.84 -5.23 2.16
N GLY A 97 -13.84 -6.10 2.37
CA GLY A 97 -12.95 -6.56 1.30
C GLY A 97 -13.60 -7.54 0.33
N GLN A 98 -13.18 -7.49 -0.94
CA GLN A 98 -13.70 -8.34 -2.00
C GLN A 98 -12.98 -9.69 -2.05
N LEU A 99 -13.72 -10.78 -2.26
CA LEU A 99 -13.11 -12.10 -2.45
C LEU A 99 -12.50 -12.22 -3.84
N VAL A 100 -11.20 -12.54 -3.89
CA VAL A 100 -10.45 -12.78 -5.12
C VAL A 100 -9.81 -14.17 -5.08
N ASN A 101 -9.83 -14.86 -6.21
CA ASN A 101 -9.24 -16.19 -6.33
C ASN A 101 -7.94 -16.10 -7.12
N PHE A 102 -6.85 -16.55 -6.50
CA PHE A 102 -5.55 -16.67 -7.15
C PHE A 102 -5.08 -18.12 -7.10
N GLY A 103 -5.20 -18.81 -8.24
CA GLY A 103 -5.00 -20.25 -8.31
C GLY A 103 -6.00 -21.00 -7.42
N SER A 104 -5.50 -21.71 -6.40
CA SER A 104 -6.31 -22.44 -5.42
C SER A 104 -6.49 -21.70 -4.09
N ILE A 105 -6.08 -20.43 -4.01
CA ILE A 105 -6.15 -19.63 -2.78
C ILE A 105 -7.22 -18.55 -2.97
N THR A 106 -8.13 -18.45 -1.99
CA THR A 106 -9.07 -17.33 -1.90
C THR A 106 -8.51 -16.30 -0.93
N LEU A 107 -8.38 -15.07 -1.41
CA LEU A 107 -7.90 -13.91 -0.66
C LEU A 107 -8.98 -12.85 -0.58
N ARG A 108 -8.81 -11.89 0.32
CA ARG A 108 -9.63 -10.68 0.38
C ARG A 108 -8.79 -9.51 -0.10
N ALA A 109 -9.19 -8.93 -1.23
CA ALA A 109 -8.62 -7.70 -1.74
C ALA A 109 -9.13 -6.50 -0.93
N TRP A 110 -8.36 -5.42 -0.95
CA TRP A 110 -8.79 -4.14 -0.38
C TRP A 110 -10.05 -3.63 -1.07
N PHE A 111 -10.84 -2.90 -0.29
CA PHE A 111 -12.01 -2.16 -0.77
C PHE A 111 -11.58 -0.79 -1.31
N THR A 112 -12.42 -0.23 -2.16
CA THR A 112 -12.25 1.11 -2.73
C THR A 112 -12.79 2.20 -1.79
N PRO A 113 -12.38 3.47 -1.98
CA PRO A 113 -12.97 4.60 -1.24
C PRO A 113 -14.50 4.66 -1.37
N ALA A 114 -15.03 4.40 -2.57
CA ALA A 114 -16.47 4.43 -2.83
C ALA A 114 -17.25 3.38 -2.04
N GLU A 115 -16.69 2.18 -1.89
CA GLU A 115 -17.31 1.10 -1.10
C GLU A 115 -17.33 1.43 0.39
N LEU A 116 -16.31 2.12 0.89
CA LEU A 116 -16.20 2.44 2.31
C LEU A 116 -16.94 3.72 2.72
N ALA A 117 -17.09 4.69 1.81
CA ALA A 117 -17.67 6.01 2.11
C ALA A 117 -19.07 5.95 2.72
N HIS A 118 -19.87 4.92 2.39
CA HIS A 118 -21.22 4.75 2.91
C HIS A 118 -21.29 4.05 4.28
N VAL A 119 -20.16 3.56 4.79
CA VAL A 119 -20.11 2.82 6.05
C VAL A 119 -20.13 3.80 7.23
N SER A 120 -21.11 3.65 8.11
CA SER A 120 -21.25 4.54 9.26
C SER A 120 -20.07 4.39 10.25
N ALA A 121 -19.70 5.49 10.90
CA ALA A 121 -18.69 5.48 11.96
C ALA A 121 -19.05 4.50 13.10
N GLU A 122 -20.33 4.30 13.39
CA GLU A 122 -20.76 3.36 14.44
C GLU A 122 -20.51 1.90 14.00
N THR A 123 -20.79 1.57 12.74
CA THR A 123 -20.48 0.26 12.16
C THR A 123 -18.98 -0.05 12.27
N LEU A 124 -18.13 0.88 11.82
CA LEU A 124 -16.67 0.75 11.89
C LEU A 124 -16.15 0.62 13.33
N ARG A 125 -16.84 1.26 14.29
CA ARG A 125 -16.48 1.19 15.71
C ARG A 125 -16.87 -0.18 16.31
N GLN A 126 -18.07 -0.66 16.01
CA GLN A 126 -18.62 -1.87 16.61
C GLN A 126 -18.12 -3.15 15.94
N GLN A 127 -18.14 -3.21 14.61
CA GLN A 127 -17.78 -4.41 13.84
C GLN A 127 -16.26 -4.48 13.66
N ASP A 128 -15.65 -3.39 13.21
CA ASP A 128 -14.25 -3.38 12.82
C ASP A 128 -13.29 -3.03 13.97
N ARG A 129 -13.83 -2.55 15.10
CA ARG A 129 -13.10 -2.25 16.36
C ARG A 129 -12.06 -1.12 16.22
N LEU A 130 -12.31 -0.17 15.32
CA LEU A 130 -11.44 0.97 15.02
C LEU A 130 -11.31 2.01 16.14
N GLY A 131 -12.25 2.00 17.09
CA GLY A 131 -12.25 2.93 18.22
C GLY A 131 -12.58 4.37 17.78
N TYR A 132 -11.70 5.33 18.06
CA TYR A 132 -11.91 6.73 17.69
C TYR A 132 -11.70 6.98 16.18
N ARG A 133 -10.85 6.18 15.53
CA ARG A 133 -10.51 6.29 14.10
C ARG A 133 -11.70 6.06 13.18
N ALA A 134 -12.72 5.36 13.69
CA ALA A 134 -13.97 5.10 12.99
C ALA A 134 -14.69 6.39 12.56
N LYS A 135 -14.45 7.52 13.25
CA LYS A 135 -15.00 8.82 12.86
C LYS A 135 -14.30 9.39 11.63
N THR A 136 -12.99 9.21 11.52
CA THR A 136 -12.16 9.85 10.49
C THR A 136 -12.13 9.07 9.19
N LEU A 137 -12.23 7.74 9.26
CA LEU A 137 -12.08 6.87 8.10
C LEU A 137 -13.09 7.15 6.96
N PRO A 138 -14.39 7.35 7.21
CA PRO A 138 -15.33 7.71 6.15
C PRO A 138 -14.98 9.03 5.46
N HIS A 139 -14.47 10.03 6.20
CA HIS A 139 -14.05 11.30 5.63
C HIS A 139 -12.84 11.16 4.70
N PHE A 140 -11.88 10.28 5.04
CA PHE A 140 -10.79 9.94 4.12
C PHE A 140 -11.30 9.25 2.86
N ALA A 141 -12.27 8.35 3.01
CA ALA A 141 -12.88 7.66 1.87
C ALA A 141 -13.64 8.63 0.96
N ASP A 142 -14.39 9.58 1.51
CA ASP A 142 -15.03 10.64 0.73
C ASP A 142 -14.01 11.52 0.00
N LEU A 143 -13.00 12.02 0.72
CA LEU A 143 -11.97 12.88 0.13
C LEU A 143 -11.23 12.21 -1.02
N LEU A 144 -10.78 10.97 -0.82
CA LEU A 144 -9.99 10.24 -1.83
C LEU A 144 -10.86 9.63 -2.95
N ARG A 145 -12.18 9.59 -2.77
CA ARG A 145 -13.12 9.32 -3.85
C ARG A 145 -13.27 10.53 -4.76
N ASP A 146 -13.35 11.72 -4.17
CA ASP A 146 -13.72 12.95 -4.86
C ASP A 146 -12.50 13.72 -5.41
N HIS A 147 -11.30 13.41 -4.91
CA HIS A 147 -10.04 14.03 -5.33
C HIS A 147 -8.98 12.98 -5.67
N SER A 148 -8.34 13.15 -6.82
CA SER A 148 -7.15 12.39 -7.19
C SER A 148 -5.93 12.83 -6.38
N ALA A 149 -4.91 11.97 -6.31
CA ALA A 149 -3.68 12.27 -5.60
C ALA A 149 -2.95 13.48 -6.21
N GLU A 150 -3.01 13.62 -7.53
CA GLU A 150 -2.42 14.73 -8.28
C GLU A 150 -3.09 16.07 -7.94
N GLU A 151 -4.42 16.08 -7.80
CA GLU A 151 -5.18 17.28 -7.40
C GLU A 151 -4.85 17.69 -5.95
N LEU A 152 -4.77 16.71 -5.03
CA LEU A 152 -4.40 16.97 -3.64
C LEU A 152 -2.94 17.44 -3.49
N GLN A 153 -2.04 17.01 -4.37
CA GLN A 153 -0.65 17.50 -4.41
C GLN A 153 -0.55 18.92 -4.99
N ALA A 154 -1.44 19.29 -5.91
CA ALA A 154 -1.47 20.60 -6.54
C ALA A 154 -2.06 21.69 -5.63
N THR A 155 -2.89 21.31 -4.66
CA THR A 155 -3.40 22.23 -3.64
C THR A 155 -2.34 22.48 -2.57
N ASP A 156 -1.73 23.66 -2.59
CA ASP A 156 -0.81 24.15 -1.55
C ASP A 156 -1.53 24.40 -0.20
N GLU A 157 -2.87 24.30 -0.17
CA GLU A 157 -3.73 24.52 1.00
C GLU A 157 -4.56 23.28 1.38
N LEU A 158 -3.90 22.16 1.64
CA LEU A 158 -4.58 21.01 2.25
C LEU A 158 -5.24 21.37 3.59
N VAL A 159 -4.68 22.33 4.33
CA VAL A 159 -5.18 22.74 5.66
C VAL A 159 -6.56 23.40 5.60
N GLU A 160 -6.87 24.17 4.57
CA GLU A 160 -8.16 24.87 4.42
C GLU A 160 -9.31 23.90 4.08
N THR A 161 -9.00 22.76 3.46
CA THR A 161 -10.00 21.75 3.06
C THR A 161 -10.53 20.93 4.25
N PHE A 162 -9.81 20.91 5.38
CA PHE A 162 -10.16 20.11 6.57
C PHE A 162 -10.68 20.94 7.77
N GLN A 163 -10.98 22.23 7.59
CA GLN A 163 -11.65 23.07 8.59
C GLN A 163 -13.17 22.96 8.50
#